data_AF-A0A7L8GE28-F1
#
_entry.id   AF-A0A7L8GE28-F1
#
_cell.length_a   1.000
_cell.length_b   1.000
_cell.length_c   1.000
_cell.angle_alpha   90.00
_cell.angle_beta   90.00
_cell.angle_gamma   90.00
#
_symmetry.space_group_name_H-M   'P 1'
#
loop_
_entity.id
_entity.type
_entity.pdbx_description
1 polymer ?
#
loop_
_entity_poly.entity_id
_entity_poly.type
_entity_poly.pdbx_seq_one_letter_code
_entity_poly.pdbx_strand_id
1 'polypeptide(L)'
;DKEKNSPIECGMNPISLMRIPFSMQFFLLAIIFIIFDVEIAILMPIPIMMFYNITSSFLTMMTFVIILTLGLFYEWYNNAL
;
A
#
# COMPACT_ATOMS: atom_id res chain seq x y z
N ASP A 1 -9.34 42.40 3.09
CA ASP A 1 -8.13 41.69 2.61
C ASP A 1 -7.48 40.76 3.62
N LYS A 2 -7.37 41.15 4.90
CA LYS A 2 -6.76 40.32 5.95
C LYS A 2 -7.52 39.02 6.27
N GLU A 3 -8.86 39.07 6.24
CA GLU A 3 -9.72 37.91 6.53
C GLU A 3 -9.86 36.92 5.36
N LYS A 4 -9.36 37.27 4.17
CA LYS A 4 -9.42 36.39 3.00
C LYS A 4 -8.30 35.34 3.01
N ASN A 5 -7.23 35.61 3.77
CA ASN A 5 -6.07 34.73 3.93
C ASN A 5 -6.05 34.00 5.29
N SER A 6 -7.06 34.22 6.15
CA SER A 6 -7.21 33.45 7.37
C SER A 6 -8.03 32.18 7.10
N PRO A 7 -7.68 31.04 7.71
CA PRO A 7 -8.51 29.84 7.64
C PRO A 7 -9.92 30.17 8.14
N ILE A 8 -10.93 29.67 7.44
CA ILE A 8 -12.35 29.87 7.78
C ILE A 8 -12.66 28.93 8.96
N GLU A 9 -12.30 29.37 10.16
CA GLU A 9 -12.67 28.73 11.41
C GLU A 9 -13.80 29.54 12.03
N CYS A 10 -14.80 28.85 12.59
CA CYS A 10 -16.03 29.43 13.14
C CYS A 10 -15.75 30.20 14.45
N GLY A 11 -14.95 31.27 14.38
CA GLY A 11 -14.60 32.14 15.52
C GLY A 11 -13.65 31.53 16.55
N MET A 12 -12.99 30.40 16.25
CA MET A 12 -12.05 29.75 17.17
C MET A 12 -10.60 30.02 16.75
N ASN A 13 -9.71 30.20 17.74
CA ASN A 13 -8.28 30.34 17.48
C ASN A 13 -7.71 28.98 17.07
N PRO A 14 -6.80 28.93 16.07
CA PRO A 14 -6.21 27.67 15.64
C PRO A 14 -5.43 27.08 16.79
N ILE A 15 -5.91 25.95 17.32
CA ILE A 15 -5.20 25.16 18.31
C ILE A 15 -3.95 24.63 17.60
N SER A 16 -2.78 25.08 18.05
CA SER A 16 -1.45 24.81 17.49
C SER A 16 -1.01 23.34 17.54
N LEU A 17 -1.93 22.41 17.78
CA LEU A 17 -1.70 20.97 17.66
C LEU A 17 -1.74 20.59 16.17
N MET A 18 -0.65 20.93 15.48
CA MET A 18 -0.36 20.52 14.10
C MET A 18 -0.11 18.99 13.96
N ARG A 19 -0.50 18.22 14.97
CA ARG A 19 -0.47 16.75 15.01
C ARG A 19 -1.91 16.28 15.10
N ILE A 20 -2.52 16.13 13.94
CA ILE A 20 -3.76 15.38 13.77
C ILE A 20 -3.49 13.96 14.28
N PRO A 21 -4.38 13.37 15.09
CA PRO A 21 -4.22 11.98 15.51
C PRO A 21 -4.10 11.10 14.26
N PHE A 22 -2.94 10.46 14.12
CA PHE A 22 -2.62 9.64 12.97
C PHE A 22 -3.18 8.25 13.16
N SER A 23 -4.02 7.82 12.24
CA SER A 23 -4.60 6.49 12.22
C SER A 23 -3.59 5.49 11.64
N MET A 24 -3.10 4.58 12.49
CA MET A 24 -2.13 3.55 12.10
C MET A 24 -2.62 2.66 10.94
N GLN A 25 -3.92 2.50 10.78
CA GLN A 25 -4.53 1.76 9.66
C GLN A 25 -4.17 2.36 8.30
N PHE A 26 -4.19 3.69 8.15
CA PHE A 26 -3.88 4.34 6.86
C PHE A 26 -2.40 4.25 6.52
N PHE A 27 -1.54 4.20 7.54
CA PHE A 27 -0.11 3.98 7.37
C PHE A 27 0.21 2.58 6.85
N LEU A 28 -0.40 1.57 7.48
CA LEU A 28 -0.21 0.18 7.11
C LEU A 28 -0.72 -0.06 5.69
N LEU A 29 -1.88 0.47 5.33
CA LEU A 29 -2.41 0.44 3.97
C LEU A 29 -1.44 1.02 2.93
N ALA A 30 -0.79 2.15 3.24
CA ALA A 30 0.19 2.75 2.34
C ALA A 30 1.45 1.90 2.16
N ILE A 31 1.95 1.27 3.24
CA ILE A 31 3.11 0.37 3.17
C ILE A 31 2.77 -0.88 2.36
N ILE A 32 1.63 -1.52 2.65
CA ILE A 32 1.16 -2.72 1.95
C ILE A 32 0.97 -2.42 0.46
N PHE A 33 0.38 -1.27 0.13
CA PHE A 33 0.24 -0.83 -1.26
C PHE A 33 1.59 -0.67 -1.97
N ILE A 34 2.59 -0.07 -1.32
CA ILE A 34 3.93 0.09 -1.90
C ILE A 34 4.59 -1.27 -2.12
N ILE A 35 4.52 -2.18 -1.16
CA ILE A 35 5.09 -3.52 -1.27
C ILE A 35 4.43 -4.28 -2.44
N PHE A 36 3.10 -4.28 -2.49
CA PHE A 36 2.35 -4.97 -3.52
C PHE A 36 2.60 -4.41 -4.93
N ASP A 37 2.74 -3.08 -5.07
CA ASP A 37 3.07 -2.44 -6.35
C ASP A 37 4.47 -2.85 -6.86
N VAL A 38 5.45 -2.89 -5.96
CA VAL A 38 6.81 -3.37 -6.28
C VAL A 38 6.81 -4.85 -6.65
N GLU A 39 6.03 -5.68 -5.95
CA GLU A 39 5.91 -7.11 -6.23
C GLU A 39 5.24 -7.38 -7.59
N ILE A 40 4.22 -6.61 -7.97
CA ILE A 40 3.61 -6.69 -9.31
C ILE A 40 4.61 -6.24 -10.39
N ALA A 41 5.39 -5.19 -10.14
CA ALA A 41 6.42 -4.78 -11.08
C ALA A 41 7.44 -5.90 -11.35
N ILE A 42 7.77 -6.70 -10.33
CA ILE A 42 8.64 -7.88 -10.46
C ILE A 42 7.96 -9.03 -11.23
N LEU A 43 6.63 -9.14 -11.20
CA LEU A 43 5.86 -10.12 -11.99
C LEU A 43 5.73 -9.75 -13.48
N MET A 44 5.88 -8.47 -13.83
CA MET A 44 5.73 -7.97 -15.22
C MET A 44 6.54 -8.70 -16.30
N PRO A 45 7.81 -9.15 -16.10
CA PRO A 45 8.58 -9.84 -17.12
C PRO A 45 8.22 -11.33 -17.31
N ILE A 46 7.41 -11.94 -16.44
CA ILE A 46 7.10 -13.38 -16.51
C ILE A 46 6.46 -13.82 -17.84
N PRO A 47 5.51 -13.07 -18.44
CA PRO A 47 4.96 -13.41 -19.75
C PRO A 47 6.02 -13.48 -20.85
N ILE A 48 7.10 -12.70 -20.73
CA ILE A 48 8.23 -12.73 -21.66
C ILE A 48 9.06 -14.00 -21.43
N MET A 49 9.29 -14.38 -20.16
CA MET A 49 10.04 -15.59 -19.81
C MET A 49 9.32 -16.89 -20.21
N MET A 50 7.98 -16.88 -20.20
CA MET A 50 7.14 -18.01 -20.63
C MET A 50 7.45 -18.47 -22.07
N PHE A 51 7.87 -17.56 -22.96
CA PHE A 51 8.25 -17.93 -24.34
C PHE A 51 9.52 -18.79 -24.42
N TYR A 52 10.43 -18.66 -23.44
CA TYR A 52 11.68 -19.42 -23.41
C TYR A 52 11.54 -20.73 -22.64
N ASN A 53 10.85 -20.69 -21.50
CA ASN A 53 10.67 -21.88 -20.66
C ASN A 53 9.38 -21.79 -19.85
N ILE A 54 8.32 -22.39 -20.40
CA ILE A 54 6.95 -22.35 -19.85
C ILE A 54 6.87 -22.98 -18.46
N THR A 55 7.53 -24.12 -18.24
CA THR A 55 7.38 -24.91 -17.00
C THR A 55 8.05 -24.21 -15.82
N SER A 56 9.28 -23.72 -16.03
CA SER A 56 10.01 -22.97 -15.00
C SER A 56 9.34 -21.64 -14.68
N SER A 57 8.90 -20.88 -15.70
CA SER A 57 8.23 -19.58 -15.52
C SER A 57 6.87 -19.72 -14.83
N PHE A 58 6.15 -20.82 -15.12
CA PHE A 58 4.89 -21.13 -14.44
C PHE A 58 5.12 -21.47 -12.97
N LEU A 59 6.15 -22.28 -12.67
CA LEU A 59 6.47 -22.65 -11.29
C LEU A 59 6.87 -21.41 -10.47
N THR A 60 7.73 -20.54 -11.02
CA THR A 60 8.12 -19.30 -10.34
C THR A 60 6.94 -18.38 -10.09
N MET A 61 6.08 -18.17 -11.09
CA MET A 61 4.84 -17.39 -10.96
C MET A 61 3.94 -17.95 -9.84
N MET A 62 3.71 -19.26 -9.84
CA MET A 62 2.86 -19.90 -8.83
C MET A 62 3.44 -19.77 -7.42
N THR A 63 4.74 -20.01 -7.25
CA THR A 63 5.39 -19.81 -5.94
C THR A 63 5.28 -18.37 -5.47
N PHE A 64 5.43 -17.40 -6.37
CA PHE A 64 5.35 -15.99 -6.04
C PHE A 64 3.93 -15.60 -5.58
N VAL A 65 2.89 -16.01 -6.32
CA VAL A 65 1.49 -15.75 -5.96
C VAL A 65 1.10 -16.40 -4.62
N ILE A 66 1.61 -17.59 -4.32
CA ILE A 66 1.35 -18.26 -3.03
C ILE A 66 1.94 -17.45 -1.87
N ILE A 67 3.16 -16.93 -2.01
CA ILE A 67 3.80 -16.12 -0.97
C ILE A 67 3.01 -14.83 -0.74
N LEU A 68 2.57 -14.15 -1.81
CA LEU A 68 1.74 -12.94 -1.72
C LEU A 68 0.43 -13.19 -0.98
N THR A 69 -0.27 -14.25 -1.35
CA THR A 69 -1.57 -14.58 -0.74
C THR A 69 -1.43 -14.98 0.72
N LEU A 70 -0.36 -15.69 1.10
CA LEU A 70 -0.06 -16.00 2.50
C LEU A 70 0.28 -14.75 3.34
N GLY A 71 1.06 -13.81 2.78
CA GLY A 71 1.39 -12.54 3.43
C GLY A 71 0.15 -11.70 3.71
N LEU A 72 -0.71 -11.53 2.69
CA LEU A 72 -1.99 -10.84 2.83
C LEU A 72 -2.92 -11.52 3.83
N PHE A 73 -2.98 -12.85 3.83
CA PHE A 73 -3.82 -13.60 4.77
C PHE A 73 -3.34 -13.41 6.22
N TYR A 74 -2.04 -13.37 6.45
CA TYR A 74 -1.46 -13.10 7.77
C TYR A 74 -1.81 -11.69 8.27
N GLU A 75 -1.70 -10.67 7.42
CA GLU A 75 -2.08 -9.31 7.76
C GLU A 75 -3.57 -9.17 8.07
N TRP A 76 -4.41 -9.86 7.29
CA TRP A 76 -5.86 -9.88 7.50
C TRP A 76 -6.23 -10.53 8.84
N TYR A 77 -5.60 -11.65 9.20
CA TYR A 77 -5.83 -12.31 10.48
C TYR A 77 -5.45 -11.43 11.69
N ASN A 78 -4.45 -10.57 11.55
CA ASN A 78 -3.98 -9.69 12.62
C ASN A 78 -4.78 -8.39 12.77
N ASN A 79 -5.90 -8.20 12.04
CA ASN A 79 -6.67 -6.96 11.98
C ASN A 79 -5.79 -5.71 11.69
N ALA A 80 -4.70 -5.91 10.94
CA ALA A 80 -3.83 -4.80 10.50
C ALA A 80 -4.46 -4.02 9.32
N LEU A 81 -5.37 -4.69 8.61
CA LEU A 81 -6.21 -4.19 7.51
C LEU A 81 -7.65 -3.98 7.99
#